data_AF-A0A7S4T457-F1
#
_entry.id   AF-A0A7S4T457-F1
#
_cell.length_a   1.000
_cell.length_b   1.000
_cell.length_c   1.000
_cell.angle_alpha   90.00
_cell.angle_beta   90.00
_cell.angle_gamma   90.00
#
_symmetry.space_group_name_H-M   'P 1'
#
loop_
_entity.id
_entity.type
_entity.pdbx_description
1 polymer ?
#
loop_
_entity_poly.entity_id
_entity_poly.type
_entity_poly.pdbx_seq_one_letter_code
_entity_poly.pdbx_strand_id
1 'polypeptide(L)'
;AAHREVLRWRLKYRCANLDETQPHGFGGEGDGRDWTELELRAFTRELPLTGLLSDRTHFFKVAVETPNGWSRWSPAVTCVPPAPELPAKCAAPRFQPEAACSGVSHVLPCIPVPLVC
;
A
#
# COMPACT_ATOMS: atom_id res chain seq x y z
N ALA A 1 12.58 -25.28 25.50
CA ALA A 1 12.85 -24.13 24.62
C ALA A 1 11.85 -23.04 24.98
N ALA A 2 12.30 -21.93 25.59
CA ALA A 2 11.42 -20.81 25.91
C ALA A 2 11.00 -20.14 24.60
N HIS A 3 9.78 -20.40 24.15
CA HIS A 3 9.16 -19.56 23.13
C HIS A 3 9.05 -18.17 23.75
N ARG A 4 9.94 -17.26 23.36
CA ARG A 4 9.79 -15.84 23.68
C ARG A 4 8.42 -15.42 23.16
N GLU A 5 7.48 -15.26 24.07
CA GLU A 5 6.13 -14.87 23.75
C GLU A 5 6.17 -13.46 23.18
N VAL A 6 5.88 -13.33 21.89
CA VAL A 6 5.81 -12.03 21.23
C VAL A 6 4.39 -11.50 21.44
N LEU A 7 4.28 -10.40 22.16
CA LEU A 7 3.00 -9.79 22.52
C LEU A 7 2.47 -8.91 21.39
N ARG A 8 3.35 -8.09 20.80
CA ARG A 8 3.01 -7.16 19.72
C ARG A 8 4.17 -6.98 18.77
N TRP A 9 3.84 -6.47 17.59
CA TRP A 9 4.80 -6.07 16.58
C TRP A 9 4.61 -4.58 16.28
N ARG A 10 5.70 -3.90 15.98
CA ARG A 10 5.71 -2.56 15.40
C ARG A 10 6.50 -2.59 14.13
N LEU A 11 5.92 -2.02 13.08
CA LEU A 11 6.56 -1.80 11.80
C LEU A 11 6.65 -0.30 11.60
N LYS A 12 7.81 0.19 11.18
CA LYS A 12 7.91 1.53 10.63
C LYS A 12 8.49 1.51 9.24
N TYR A 13 7.92 2.33 8.37
CA TYR A 13 8.34 2.42 6.99
C TYR A 13 8.40 3.88 6.51
N ARG A 14 9.26 4.13 5.54
CA ARG A 14 9.34 5.42 4.84
C ARG A 14 9.80 5.22 3.39
N CYS A 15 9.49 6.19 2.55
CA CYS A 15 10.04 6.28 1.20
C CYS A 15 11.39 7.01 1.25
N ALA A 16 12.37 6.57 0.47
CA ALA A 16 13.63 7.27 0.29
C ALA A 16 13.36 8.60 -0.41
N ASN A 17 13.90 9.69 0.13
CA ASN A 17 13.98 10.94 -0.62
C ASN A 17 15.00 10.78 -1.75
N LEU A 18 14.76 11.46 -2.88
CA LEU A 18 15.63 11.39 -4.08
C LEU A 18 17.08 11.80 -3.77
N ASP A 19 17.26 12.67 -2.77
CA ASP A 19 18.57 13.16 -2.31
C ASP A 19 19.23 12.28 -1.23
N GLU A 20 18.55 11.25 -0.73
CA GLU A 20 19.07 10.42 0.36
C GLU A 20 19.89 9.23 -0.19
N THR A 21 21.08 9.53 -0.73
CA THR A 21 22.00 8.52 -1.32
C THR A 21 22.68 7.63 -0.28
N GLN A 22 22.39 7.83 1.02
CA GLN A 22 23.03 7.08 2.09
C GLN A 22 21.96 6.56 3.06
N PRO A 23 21.91 5.25 3.37
CA PRO A 23 21.10 4.76 4.46
C PRO A 23 21.64 5.41 5.73
N HIS A 24 20.96 6.45 6.22
CA HIS A 24 21.29 7.08 7.50
C HIS A 24 21.46 5.95 8.53
N GLY A 25 22.67 5.92 9.09
CA GLY A 25 23.34 4.71 9.55
C GLY A 25 22.52 3.78 10.44
N PHE A 26 22.91 2.51 10.39
CA PHE A 26 22.64 1.51 11.41
C PHE A 26 22.93 2.11 12.80
N GLY A 27 21.91 2.65 13.47
CA GLY A 27 22.04 3.16 14.85
C GLY A 27 21.73 4.65 15.05
N GLY A 28 21.28 5.38 14.03
CA GLY A 28 20.72 6.71 14.25
C GLY A 28 19.28 6.63 14.73
N GLU A 29 19.06 6.88 16.01
CA GLU A 29 17.79 7.35 16.59
C GLU A 29 17.47 8.77 16.08
N GLY A 30 17.60 8.96 14.77
CA GLY A 30 17.05 10.10 14.08
C GLY A 30 15.58 9.77 13.89
N ASP A 31 14.77 10.23 14.83
CA ASP A 31 13.32 10.31 14.73
C ASP A 31 12.94 11.36 13.67
N GLY A 32 13.48 11.17 12.46
CA GLY A 32 13.19 11.99 11.30
C GLY A 32 11.70 11.89 11.04
N ARG A 33 11.04 13.05 10.92
CA ARG A 33 9.59 13.27 10.87
C ARG A 33 8.80 12.52 9.78
N ASP A 34 9.41 11.56 9.09
CA ASP A 34 8.90 10.93 7.87
C ASP A 34 8.69 9.40 7.99
N TRP A 35 8.82 8.82 9.19
CA TRP A 35 8.50 7.41 9.41
C TRP A 35 7.04 7.22 9.76
N THR A 36 6.34 6.42 8.95
CA THR A 36 5.00 5.94 9.29
C THR A 36 5.12 4.69 10.16
N GLU A 37 4.59 4.75 11.37
CA GLU A 37 4.55 3.62 12.30
C GLU A 37 3.21 2.90 12.26
N LEU A 38 3.25 1.58 12.33
CA LEU A 38 2.12 0.67 12.34
C LEU A 38 2.28 -0.32 13.49
N GLU A 39 1.28 -0.36 14.38
CA GLU A 39 1.19 -1.40 15.40
C GLU A 39 0.43 -2.62 14.86
N LEU A 40 1.00 -3.78 15.10
CA LEU A 40 0.56 -5.06 14.59
C LEU A 40 0.30 -6.02 15.76
N ARG A 41 -0.65 -6.94 15.57
CA ARG A 41 -1.03 -7.91 16.60
C ARG A 41 0.05 -8.96 16.80
N ALA A 42 -0.01 -9.66 17.94
CA ALA A 42 0.71 -10.92 18.11
C ALA A 42 0.45 -11.83 16.90
N PHE A 43 1.49 -12.52 16.42
CA PHE A 43 1.44 -13.48 15.30
C PHE A 43 1.27 -12.92 13.88
N THR A 44 1.30 -11.60 13.66
CA THR A 44 1.38 -11.06 12.28
C THR A 44 2.72 -11.43 11.65
N ARG A 45 2.72 -12.42 10.74
CA ARG A 45 3.91 -12.84 9.97
C ARG A 45 4.09 -12.02 8.69
N GLU A 46 2.98 -11.61 8.10
CA GLU A 46 2.94 -10.92 6.81
C GLU A 46 1.94 -9.77 6.91
N LEU A 47 2.28 -8.63 6.30
CA LEU A 47 1.43 -7.45 6.22
C LEU A 47 1.43 -6.95 4.77
N PRO A 48 0.30 -7.04 4.04
CA PRO A 48 0.20 -6.44 2.72
C PRO A 48 0.17 -4.92 2.86
N LEU A 49 1.26 -4.26 2.47
CA LEU A 49 1.34 -2.80 2.37
C LEU A 49 0.88 -2.37 0.97
N THR A 50 -0.07 -1.44 0.91
CA THR A 50 -0.59 -0.86 -0.32
C THR A 50 -0.30 0.64 -0.38
N GLY A 51 -0.41 1.24 -1.57
CA GLY A 51 -0.18 2.68 -1.74
C GLY A 51 1.29 3.12 -1.67
N LEU A 52 2.24 2.18 -1.76
CA LEU A 52 3.66 2.50 -1.89
C LEU A 52 3.94 3.10 -3.27
N LEU A 53 4.80 4.12 -3.32
CA LEU A 53 5.17 4.76 -4.58
C LEU A 53 6.00 3.78 -5.43
N SER A 54 5.54 3.47 -6.64
CA SER A 54 6.30 2.66 -7.58
C SER A 54 7.64 3.29 -7.91
N ASP A 55 8.64 2.45 -8.22
CA ASP A 55 9.98 2.90 -8.68
C ASP A 55 10.75 3.76 -7.65
N ARG A 56 10.39 3.64 -6.36
CA ARG A 56 11.09 4.27 -5.25
C ARG A 56 11.56 3.28 -4.21
N THR A 57 12.76 3.50 -3.68
CA THR A 57 13.28 2.71 -2.56
C THR A 57 12.50 3.00 -1.30
N HIS A 58 11.95 1.97 -0.67
CA HIS A 58 11.30 2.05 0.62
C HIS A 58 12.15 1.38 1.68
N PHE A 59 12.21 1.96 2.88
CA PHE A 59 12.90 1.41 4.03
C PHE A 59 11.90 0.89 5.05
N PHE A 60 12.18 -0.27 5.63
CA PHE A 60 11.35 -0.93 6.62
C PHE A 60 12.18 -1.32 7.85
N LYS A 61 11.64 -1.09 9.05
CA LYS A 61 12.20 -1.55 10.32
C LYS A 61 11.10 -2.18 11.16
N VAL A 62 11.42 -3.25 11.87
CA VAL A 62 10.49 -3.95 12.76
C VAL A 62 11.03 -3.97 14.19
N ALA A 63 10.12 -3.92 15.17
CA ALA A 63 10.41 -4.16 16.56
C ALA A 63 9.33 -5.08 17.15
N VAL A 64 9.73 -5.97 18.05
CA VAL A 64 8.82 -6.84 18.79
C VAL A 64 8.69 -6.40 20.23
N GLU A 65 7.48 -6.51 20.77
CA GLU A 65 7.20 -6.39 22.19
C GLU A 65 7.24 -7.77 22.84
N THR A 66 8.01 -7.87 23.90
CA THR A 66 8.10 -9.05 24.76
C THR A 66 7.61 -8.68 26.16
N PRO A 67 7.38 -9.65 27.07
CA PRO A 67 7.06 -9.34 28.46
C PRO A 67 8.08 -8.43 29.17
N ASN A 68 9.31 -8.36 28.65
CA ASN A 68 10.39 -7.51 29.16
C ASN A 68 10.40 -6.11 28.51
N GLY A 69 9.39 -5.78 27.70
CA GLY A 69 9.29 -4.54 26.95
C GLY A 69 9.65 -4.69 25.47
N TRP A 70 9.85 -3.53 24.82
CA TRP A 70 10.19 -3.45 23.40
C TRP A 70 11.64 -3.81 23.12
N SER A 71 11.83 -4.63 22.10
CA SER A 71 13.16 -4.88 21.52
C SER A 71 13.67 -3.66 20.76
N ARG A 72 14.99 -3.61 20.55
CA ARG A 72 15.60 -2.67 19.61
C ARG A 72 15.01 -2.86 18.21
N TRP A 73 14.90 -1.77 17.45
CA TRP A 73 14.55 -1.82 16.03
C TRP A 73 15.51 -2.71 15.24
N SER A 74 14.96 -3.45 14.28
CA SER A 74 15.72 -4.25 13.34
C SER A 74 16.63 -3.39 12.45
N PRO A 75 17.64 -4.00 11.81
CA PRO A 75 18.28 -3.36 10.66
C PRO A 75 17.23 -2.95 9.62
N ALA A 76 17.49 -1.86 8.89
CA ALA A 76 16.61 -1.40 7.84
C ALA A 76 16.68 -2.35 6.65
N VAL A 77 15.53 -2.81 6.18
CA VAL A 77 15.38 -3.58 4.95
C VAL A 77 14.88 -2.65 3.87
N THR A 78 15.39 -2.80 2.64
CA THR A 78 14.97 -2.00 1.48
C THR A 78 14.13 -2.82 0.52
N CYS A 79 13.08 -2.22 -0.03
CA CYS A 79 12.30 -2.80 -1.13
C CYS A 79 11.99 -1.72 -2.17
N VAL A 80 12.03 -2.07 -3.45
CA VAL A 80 11.57 -1.22 -4.56
C VAL A 80 10.35 -1.91 -5.17
N PRO A 81 9.13 -1.37 -5.00
CA PRO A 81 7.95 -1.95 -5.61
C PRO A 81 8.01 -1.76 -7.13
N PRO A 82 7.69 -2.81 -7.92
CA PRO A 82 7.69 -2.71 -9.37
C PRO A 82 6.66 -1.68 -9.84
N ALA A 83 6.92 -1.07 -11.01
CA ALA A 83 5.93 -0.22 -11.66
C ALA A 83 4.67 -1.03 -11.99
N PRO A 84 3.47 -0.46 -11.81
CA PRO A 84 2.25 -1.12 -12.25
C PRO A 84 2.32 -1.32 -13.76
N GLU A 85 1.98 -2.53 -14.23
CA GLU A 85 1.87 -2.79 -15.65
C GLU A 85 0.77 -1.90 -16.25
N LEU A 86 1.05 -1.30 -17.41
CA LEU A 86 0.05 -0.53 -18.14
C LEU A 86 -1.16 -1.44 -18.39
N PRO A 87 -2.39 -0.96 -18.16
CA PRO A 87 -3.57 -1.73 -18.52
C PRO A 87 -3.48 -2.06 -20.00
N ALA A 88 -3.58 -3.36 -20.33
CA ALA A 88 -3.64 -3.80 -21.71
C ALA A 88 -4.74 -3.01 -22.44
N LYS A 89 -4.45 -2.65 -23.70
CA LYS A 89 -5.30 -1.80 -24.56
C LYS A 89 -6.79 -2.04 -24.30
N CYS A 90 -7.56 -0.96 -24.15
CA CYS A 90 -9.01 -1.02 -24.06
C CYS A 90 -9.56 -1.95 -25.15
N ALA A 91 -10.44 -2.88 -24.76
CA ALA A 91 -11.12 -3.74 -25.72
C ALA A 91 -11.76 -2.85 -26.79
N ALA A 92 -11.33 -3.01 -28.04
CA ALA A 92 -11.92 -2.28 -29.15
C ALA A 92 -13.42 -2.65 -29.20
N PRO A 93 -14.33 -1.67 -29.31
CA PRO A 93 -15.75 -1.99 -29.48
C PRO A 93 -15.89 -2.85 -30.73
N ARG A 94 -16.50 -4.03 -30.60
CA ARG A 94 -16.89 -4.83 -31.76
C ARG A 94 -18.02 -4.10 -32.46
N PHE A 95 -17.70 -3.41 -33.55
CA PHE A 95 -18.72 -2.94 -34.48
C PHE A 95 -19.27 -4.17 -35.20
N GLN A 96 -20.52 -4.56 -34.90
CA GLN A 96 -21.28 -5.52 -35.71
C GLN A 96 -22.09 -4.70 -36.75
N PRO A 97 -21.71 -4.68 -38.04
CA PRO A 97 -22.47 -3.99 -39.07
C PRO A 97 -23.65 -4.86 -39.55
N GLU A 98 -24.52 -5.29 -38.64
CA GLU A 98 -25.79 -5.95 -39.03
C GLU A 98 -26.77 -6.02 -37.86
N ALA A 99 -27.21 -4.85 -37.42
CA ALA A 99 -28.59 -4.71 -36.97
C ALA A 99 -29.17 -3.57 -37.79
N ALA A 100 -29.80 -3.96 -38.90
CA ALA A 100 -30.63 -3.08 -39.71
C ALA A 100 -31.50 -2.19 -38.81
N CYS A 101 -31.59 -0.92 -39.16
CA CYS A 101 -32.61 -0.01 -38.68
C CYS A 101 -33.97 -0.71 -38.75
N SER A 102 -34.53 -1.11 -37.60
CA SER A 102 -35.96 -1.33 -37.48
C SER A 102 -36.36 -0.97 -36.06
N GLY A 103 -37.36 -0.08 -35.98
CA GLY A 103 -37.63 0.75 -34.83
C GLY A 103 -38.06 0.00 -33.57
N VAL A 104 -37.95 0.70 -32.46
CA VAL A 104 -39.10 1.09 -31.63
C VAL A 104 -38.63 2.31 -30.83
N SER A 105 -39.22 3.46 -31.14
CA SER A 105 -39.06 4.68 -30.35
C SER A 105 -39.87 4.48 -29.07
N HIS A 106 -39.26 3.92 -28.02
CA HIS A 106 -39.80 4.02 -26.67
C HIS A 106 -39.16 5.22 -25.99
N VAL A 107 -39.83 6.36 -26.16
CA VAL A 107 -39.73 7.48 -25.22
C VAL A 107 -40.24 6.99 -23.87
N LEU A 108 -39.35 6.83 -22.89
CA LEU A 108 -39.73 6.89 -21.47
C LEU A 108 -38.69 7.70 -20.69
N PRO A 109 -39.16 8.40 -19.63
CA PRO A 109 -38.83 9.79 -19.39
C PRO A 109 -37.63 9.97 -18.47
N CYS A 110 -37.04 11.16 -18.53
CA CYS A 110 -36.13 11.69 -17.52
C CYS A 110 -36.70 11.43 -16.11
N ILE A 111 -36.04 10.56 -15.35
CA ILE A 111 -36.32 10.40 -13.92
C ILE A 111 -35.56 11.53 -13.20
N PRO A 112 -36.25 12.49 -12.56
CA PRO A 112 -35.58 13.51 -11.76
C PRO A 112 -35.02 12.89 -10.48
N VAL A 113 -33.73 13.10 -10.24
CA VAL A 113 -33.06 12.78 -8.99
C VAL A 113 -33.49 13.80 -7.92
N PRO A 114 -34.01 13.39 -6.75
CA PRO A 114 -34.26 14.35 -5.67
C PRO A 114 -32.93 14.74 -5.01
N LEU A 115 -32.60 16.04 -5.10
CA LEU A 115 -31.65 16.69 -4.20
C LEU A 115 -32.26 16.69 -2.79
N VAL A 116 -31.61 16.01 -1.86
CA VAL A 116 -31.89 16.11 -0.43
C VAL A 116 -31.09 17.31 0.10
N CYS A 117 -31.79 18.29 0.67
CA CYS A 117 -31.23 19.40 1.44
C CYS A 117 -30.86 18.96 2.86
#